data_AF-A0A8T4UN15-F1
#
_entry.id   AF-A0A8T4UN15-F1
#
_cell.length_a   1.000
_cell.length_b   1.000
_cell.length_c   1.000
_cell.angle_alpha   90.00
_cell.angle_beta   90.00
_cell.angle_gamma   90.00
#
_symmetry.space_group_name_H-M   'P 1'
#
loop_
_entity.id
_entity.type
_entity.pdbx_description
1 polymer ?
#
loop_
_entity_poly.entity_id
_entity_poly.type
_entity_poly.pdbx_seq_one_letter_code
_entity_poly.pdbx_strand_id
1 'polypeptide(L)'
;MEHSEIEQRKEKFLASIKENKNLISYIILAIIAFFAAYIRTRNLKWFIDITTGKYLPGPEADTFVFLRYAQYILEHGSLMAHDMMRYFPLGLDTKGEATLISYVIVYLYKIIHFFNSAVTLEYIDVIYPVIFFVISLVCFF
;
A
#
# COMPACT_ATOMS: atom_id res chain seq x y z
N MET A 1 0.47 -54.21 4.08
CA MET A 1 1.32 -53.59 3.03
C MET A 1 1.01 -52.10 2.87
N GLU A 2 -0.25 -51.69 2.95
CA GLU A 2 -0.70 -50.28 2.80
C GLU A 2 -0.11 -49.27 3.82
N HIS A 3 0.09 -49.69 5.07
CA HIS A 3 0.68 -48.82 6.11
C HIS A 3 2.14 -48.40 5.83
N SER A 4 2.90 -49.24 5.12
CA SER A 4 4.33 -49.00 4.83
C SER A 4 4.53 -47.92 3.76
N GLU A 5 3.64 -47.83 2.77
CA GLU A 5 3.71 -46.79 1.74
C GLU A 5 3.37 -45.41 2.29
N ILE A 6 2.41 -45.32 3.22
CA ILE A 6 2.03 -44.05 3.86
C ILE A 6 3.18 -43.52 4.71
N GLU A 7 3.89 -44.37 5.44
CA GLU A 7 5.06 -43.97 6.23
C GLU A 7 6.22 -43.50 5.36
N GLN A 8 6.53 -44.23 4.28
CA GLN A 8 7.58 -43.81 3.33
C GLN A 8 7.27 -42.47 2.65
N ARG A 9 5.99 -42.20 2.35
CA ARG A 9 5.55 -40.90 1.81
C ARG A 9 5.72 -39.78 2.82
N LYS A 10 5.41 -40.03 4.10
CA LYS A 10 5.61 -39.06 5.19
C LYS A 10 7.09 -38.74 5.39
N GLU A 11 7.97 -39.73 5.39
CA GLU A 11 9.41 -39.51 5.55
C GLU A 11 10.02 -38.73 4.37
N LYS A 12 9.64 -39.06 3.13
CA LYS A 12 10.09 -38.30 1.95
C LYS A 12 9.61 -36.84 1.99
N PHE A 13 8.37 -36.61 2.43
CA PHE A 13 7.84 -35.27 2.61
C PHE A 13 8.59 -34.49 3.70
N LEU A 14 8.85 -35.12 4.85
CA LEU A 14 9.63 -34.51 5.95
C LEU A 14 11.08 -34.21 5.55
N ALA A 15 11.72 -35.10 4.78
CA ALA A 15 13.07 -34.88 4.26
C ALA A 15 13.11 -33.69 3.28
N SER A 16 12.16 -33.61 2.36
CA SER A 16 12.07 -32.52 1.38
C SER A 16 11.77 -31.15 2.03
N ILE A 17 11.01 -31.15 3.13
CA ILE A 17 10.80 -29.97 3.98
C ILE A 17 12.10 -29.55 4.69
N LYS A 18 12.87 -30.51 5.19
CA LYS A 18 14.10 -30.25 5.94
C LYS A 18 15.23 -29.74 5.03
N GLU A 19 15.22 -30.15 3.76
CA GLU A 19 16.17 -29.71 2.73
C GLU A 19 15.87 -28.29 2.25
N ASN A 20 14.59 -27.90 2.16
CA ASN A 20 14.15 -26.62 1.60
C ASN A 20 13.64 -25.61 2.65
N LYS A 21 14.25 -25.56 3.84
CA LYS A 21 13.81 -24.69 4.95
C LYS A 21 13.64 -23.22 4.54
N ASN A 22 14.54 -22.68 3.71
CA ASN A 22 14.46 -21.29 3.26
C ASN A 22 13.26 -21.04 2.35
N LEU A 23 12.97 -21.98 1.43
CA LEU A 23 11.80 -21.89 0.56
C LEU A 23 10.50 -21.92 1.37
N ILE A 24 10.44 -22.77 2.39
CA ILE A 24 9.28 -22.84 3.30
C ILE A 24 9.10 -21.54 4.06
N SER A 25 10.19 -20.94 4.57
CA SER A 25 10.13 -19.64 5.22
C SER A 25 9.57 -18.55 4.29
N TYR A 26 10.00 -18.51 3.02
CA TYR A 26 9.46 -17.56 2.04
C TYR A 26 8.00 -17.84 1.67
N ILE A 27 7.60 -19.12 1.58
CA ILE A 27 6.20 -19.48 1.33
C ILE A 27 5.32 -19.02 2.51
N ILE A 28 5.77 -19.27 3.74
CA ILE A 28 5.06 -18.81 4.95
C ILE A 28 4.97 -17.28 4.95
N LEU A 29 6.06 -16.57 4.64
CA LEU A 29 6.06 -15.12 4.54
C LEU A 29 5.07 -14.63 3.47
N ALA A 30 5.05 -15.25 2.29
CA ALA A 30 4.13 -14.90 1.21
C ALA A 30 2.66 -15.10 1.64
N ILE A 31 2.36 -16.20 2.36
CA ILE A 31 1.04 -16.45 2.92
C ILE A 31 0.66 -15.36 3.94
N ILE A 32 1.57 -15.01 4.85
CA ILE A 32 1.34 -13.95 5.85
C ILE A 32 1.10 -12.61 5.15
N ALA A 33 1.94 -12.24 4.19
CA ALA A 33 1.80 -11.01 3.43
C ALA A 33 0.48 -10.95 2.66
N PHE A 34 0.07 -12.05 2.02
CA PHE A 34 -1.21 -12.17 1.33
C PHE A 34 -2.39 -11.98 2.28
N PHE A 35 -2.42 -12.70 3.41
CA PHE A 35 -3.50 -12.56 4.38
C PHE A 35 -3.54 -11.16 5.00
N ALA A 36 -2.37 -10.56 5.26
CA ALA A 36 -2.29 -9.23 5.85
C ALA A 36 -2.75 -8.12 4.88
N ALA A 37 -2.46 -8.27 3.58
CA ALA A 37 -3.01 -7.41 2.52
C ALA A 37 -4.52 -7.65 2.36
N TYR A 38 -4.95 -8.91 2.36
CA TYR A 38 -6.36 -9.29 2.24
C TYR A 38 -7.20 -8.66 3.36
N ILE A 39 -6.77 -8.74 4.61
CA ILE A 39 -7.47 -8.14 5.75
C ILE A 39 -7.57 -6.61 5.62
N ARG A 40 -6.49 -5.93 5.23
CA ARG A 40 -6.45 -4.45 5.10
C ARG A 40 -7.32 -3.94 3.95
N THR A 41 -7.41 -4.68 2.86
CA THR A 41 -8.24 -4.30 1.70
C THR A 41 -9.74 -4.50 1.94
N ARG A 42 -10.16 -5.27 2.97
CA ARG A 42 -11.60 -5.49 3.25
C ARG A 42 -12.38 -4.22 3.52
N ASN A 43 -11.71 -3.19 4.04
CA ASN A 43 -12.36 -1.93 4.40
C ASN A 43 -12.48 -0.94 3.23
N LEU A 44 -11.82 -1.19 2.08
CA LEU A 44 -11.81 -0.29 0.92
C LEU A 44 -13.21 0.11 0.44
N LYS A 45 -14.17 -0.81 0.50
CA LYS A 45 -15.56 -0.55 0.06
C LYS A 45 -16.24 0.58 0.85
N TRP A 46 -15.79 0.84 2.08
CA TRP A 46 -16.35 1.88 2.95
C TRP A 46 -15.75 3.26 2.67
N PHE A 47 -14.65 3.31 1.92
CA PHE A 47 -13.98 4.53 1.48
C PHE A 47 -14.52 5.04 0.15
N ILE A 48 -15.65 4.51 -0.35
CA ILE A 48 -16.26 5.00 -1.58
C ILE A 48 -17.34 6.02 -1.21
N ASP A 49 -17.18 7.25 -1.69
CA ASP A 49 -18.19 8.29 -1.54
C ASP A 49 -19.46 7.90 -2.31
N ILE A 50 -20.58 7.85 -1.60
CA ILE A 50 -21.90 7.50 -2.17
C ILE A 50 -22.41 8.53 -3.18
N THR A 51 -21.92 9.77 -3.13
CA THR A 51 -22.35 10.87 -4.00
C THR A 51 -21.51 10.99 -5.27
N THR A 52 -20.18 10.80 -5.16
CA THR A 52 -19.25 10.96 -6.28
C THR A 52 -18.78 9.63 -6.88
N GLY A 53 -18.92 8.52 -6.15
CA GLY A 53 -18.40 7.21 -6.54
C GLY A 53 -16.87 7.10 -6.48
N LYS A 54 -16.18 8.14 -5.97
CA LYS A 54 -14.72 8.19 -5.85
C LYS A 54 -14.25 7.63 -4.52
N TYR A 55 -12.99 7.21 -4.48
CA TYR A 55 -12.33 6.91 -3.22
C TYR A 55 -12.14 8.19 -2.40
N LEU A 56 -12.50 8.13 -1.13
CA LEU A 56 -12.24 9.14 -0.12
C LEU A 56 -10.91 8.82 0.55
N PRO A 57 -10.10 9.84 0.87
CA PRO A 57 -8.99 9.71 1.80
C PRO A 57 -9.42 9.05 3.11
N GLY A 58 -8.43 8.64 3.91
CA GLY A 58 -8.67 8.19 5.29
C GLY A 58 -9.54 9.17 6.09
N PRO A 59 -10.22 8.73 7.17
CA PRO A 59 -11.03 9.64 8.00
C PRO A 59 -10.18 10.72 8.70
N GLU A 60 -8.86 10.57 8.71
CA GLU A 60 -7.94 11.52 9.34
C GLU A 60 -7.76 12.78 8.48
N ALA A 61 -7.81 13.95 9.12
CA ALA A 61 -7.66 15.25 8.44
C ALA A 61 -6.37 15.36 7.60
N ASP A 62 -5.29 14.72 8.04
CA ASP A 62 -3.99 14.78 7.36
C ASP A 62 -4.03 14.11 5.98
N THR A 63 -4.84 13.06 5.80
CA THR A 63 -4.94 12.36 4.51
C THR A 63 -5.53 13.24 3.41
N PHE A 64 -6.50 14.09 3.74
CA PHE A 64 -7.03 15.10 2.83
C PHE A 64 -5.96 16.12 2.41
N VAL A 65 -5.08 16.51 3.34
CA VAL A 65 -3.96 17.41 3.02
C VAL A 65 -2.99 16.71 2.07
N PHE A 66 -2.65 15.45 2.35
CA PHE A 66 -1.74 14.69 1.49
C PHE A 66 -2.29 14.49 0.08
N LEU A 67 -3.57 14.16 -0.06
CA LEU A 67 -4.22 14.02 -1.36
C LEU A 67 -4.23 15.36 -2.12
N ARG A 68 -4.58 16.47 -1.47
CA ARG A 68 -4.57 17.79 -2.13
C ARG A 68 -3.18 18.19 -2.59
N TYR A 69 -2.17 17.96 -1.75
CA TYR A 69 -0.78 18.19 -2.13
C TYR A 69 -0.35 17.28 -3.27
N ALA A 70 -0.77 16.00 -3.28
CA ALA A 70 -0.52 15.08 -4.38
C ALA A 70 -1.17 15.55 -5.69
N GLN A 71 -2.42 16.03 -5.65
CA GLN A 71 -3.10 16.63 -6.80
C GLN A 71 -2.32 17.84 -7.33
N TYR A 72 -1.91 18.76 -6.44
CA TYR A 72 -1.13 19.93 -6.82
C TYR A 72 0.20 19.56 -7.46
N ILE A 73 0.95 18.61 -6.87
CA ILE A 73 2.22 18.11 -7.42
C ILE A 73 2.01 17.44 -8.78
N LEU A 74 0.91 16.70 -8.96
CA LEU A 74 0.60 16.05 -10.24
C LEU A 74 0.33 17.08 -11.35
N GLU A 75 -0.34 18.19 -11.03
CA GLU A 75 -0.67 19.27 -11.96
C GLU A 75 0.51 20.20 -12.25
N HIS A 76 1.31 20.56 -11.24
CA HIS A 76 2.34 21.61 -11.32
C HIS A 76 3.77 21.07 -11.33
N GLY A 77 3.97 19.77 -11.07
CA GLY A 77 5.28 19.12 -11.01
C GLY A 77 6.01 19.23 -9.68
N SER A 78 5.64 20.17 -8.81
CA SER A 78 6.20 20.35 -7.48
C SER A 78 5.17 20.95 -6.52
N LEU A 79 5.39 20.81 -5.22
CA LEU A 79 4.51 21.41 -4.21
C LEU A 79 4.68 22.95 -4.16
N MET A 80 3.60 23.67 -3.87
CA MET A 80 3.67 25.12 -3.64
C MET A 80 4.57 25.44 -2.45
N ALA A 81 5.35 26.51 -2.52
CA ALA A 81 6.19 26.93 -1.41
C ALA A 81 5.37 27.41 -0.20
N HIS A 82 4.24 28.07 -0.45
CA HIS A 82 3.34 28.57 0.59
C HIS A 82 1.91 28.15 0.28
N ASP A 83 1.26 27.51 1.25
CA ASP A 83 -0.13 27.10 1.16
C ASP A 83 -1.03 28.14 1.82
N MET A 84 -1.59 29.03 1.00
CA MET A 84 -2.48 30.11 1.46
C MET A 84 -3.86 29.62 1.91
N MET A 85 -4.19 28.34 1.65
CA MET A 85 -5.45 27.74 2.12
C MET A 85 -5.38 27.34 3.60
N ARG A 86 -4.18 27.26 4.18
CA ARG A 86 -3.96 26.96 5.59
C ARG A 86 -3.47 28.21 6.30
N TYR A 87 -3.95 28.45 7.52
CA TYR A 87 -3.55 29.59 8.36
C TYR A 87 -3.72 30.97 7.68
N PHE A 88 -4.89 31.21 7.09
CA PHE A 88 -5.22 32.51 6.50
C PHE A 88 -5.14 33.63 7.55
N PRO A 89 -4.57 34.82 7.22
CA PRO A 89 -4.06 35.24 5.91
C PRO A 89 -2.57 34.98 5.66
N LEU A 90 -1.85 34.43 6.64
CA LEU A 90 -0.39 34.31 6.58
C LEU A 90 0.08 33.16 5.68
N GLY A 91 -0.73 32.12 5.53
CA GLY A 91 -0.35 30.91 4.81
C GLY A 91 0.54 29.99 5.65
N LEU A 92 0.81 28.80 5.11
CA LEU A 92 1.75 27.83 5.67
C LEU A 92 2.97 27.68 4.78
N ASP A 93 4.19 27.77 5.35
CA ASP A 93 5.39 27.33 4.64
C ASP A 93 5.42 25.80 4.57
N THR A 94 5.31 25.25 3.36
CA THR A 94 5.21 23.80 3.14
C THR A 94 6.54 23.08 3.34
N LYS A 95 7.67 23.80 3.38
CA LYS A 95 9.01 23.21 3.56
C LYS A 95 9.19 22.54 4.91
N GLY A 96 8.47 22.99 5.94
CA GLY A 96 8.49 22.42 7.29
C GLY A 96 7.57 21.22 7.49
N GLU A 97 6.76 20.87 6.50
CA GLU A 97 5.70 19.86 6.62
C GLU A 97 6.17 18.48 6.13
N ALA A 98 5.47 17.42 6.57
CA ALA A 98 5.68 16.05 6.12
C ALA A 98 5.15 15.83 4.68
N THR A 99 5.85 16.38 3.69
CA THR A 99 5.44 16.38 2.28
C THR A 99 5.81 15.12 1.50
N LEU A 100 6.70 14.29 2.07
CA LEU A 100 7.20 13.08 1.43
C LEU A 100 6.06 12.13 1.00
N ILE A 101 5.03 12.01 1.83
CA ILE A 101 3.88 11.13 1.58
C ILE A 101 3.17 11.53 0.28
N SER A 102 2.95 12.84 0.05
CA SER A 102 2.32 13.33 -1.18
C SER A 102 3.16 13.03 -2.42
N TYR A 103 4.48 13.15 -2.34
CA TYR A 103 5.36 12.75 -3.45
C TYR A 103 5.30 11.25 -3.71
N VAL A 104 5.34 10.43 -2.64
CA VAL A 104 5.22 8.97 -2.74
C VAL A 104 3.92 8.58 -3.44
N ILE A 105 2.80 9.18 -3.06
CA ILE A 105 1.49 8.96 -3.70
C ILE A 105 1.56 9.29 -5.19
N VAL A 106 2.12 10.43 -5.57
CA VAL A 106 2.23 10.85 -6.99
C VAL A 106 3.11 9.89 -7.80
N TYR A 107 4.27 9.49 -7.27
CA TYR A 107 5.15 8.56 -7.99
C TYR A 107 4.54 7.17 -8.10
N LEU A 108 3.89 6.69 -7.03
CA LEU A 108 3.19 5.41 -7.05
C LEU A 108 2.02 5.44 -8.05
N TYR A 109 1.28 6.54 -8.10
CA TYR A 109 0.26 6.77 -9.11
C TYR A 109 0.83 6.75 -10.52
N LYS A 110 1.92 7.49 -10.81
CA LYS A 110 2.56 7.47 -12.13
C LYS A 110 2.98 6.06 -12.56
N ILE A 111 3.55 5.28 -11.64
CA ILE A 111 3.98 3.89 -11.92
C ILE A 111 2.77 3.01 -12.21
N ILE A 112 1.77 3.00 -11.33
CA ILE A 112 0.62 2.08 -11.46
C ILE A 112 -0.29 2.50 -12.62
N HIS A 113 -0.55 3.80 -12.78
CA HIS A 113 -1.38 4.34 -13.86
C HIS A 113 -0.77 4.08 -15.23
N PHE A 114 0.57 4.03 -15.34
CA PHE A 114 1.25 3.62 -16.58
C PHE A 114 0.87 2.20 -17.02
N PHE A 115 0.71 1.26 -16.08
CA PHE A 115 0.28 -0.11 -16.40
C PHE A 115 -1.24 -0.27 -16.46
N ASN A 116 -1.99 0.58 -15.76
CA ASN A 116 -3.44 0.56 -15.73
C ASN A 116 -4.02 1.97 -15.64
N SER A 117 -4.47 2.49 -16.78
CA SER A 117 -5.03 3.83 -16.90
C SER A 117 -6.38 4.02 -16.18
N ALA A 118 -7.02 2.94 -15.70
CA ALA A 118 -8.25 3.04 -14.91
C ALA A 118 -7.98 3.42 -13.44
N VAL A 119 -6.73 3.34 -12.98
CA VAL A 119 -6.37 3.69 -11.61
C VAL A 119 -6.39 5.20 -11.42
N THR A 120 -7.08 5.67 -10.38
CA THR A 120 -7.15 7.09 -10.02
C THR A 120 -6.16 7.44 -8.91
N LEU A 121 -5.85 8.73 -8.76
CA LEU A 121 -4.96 9.21 -7.71
C LEU A 121 -5.55 8.94 -6.31
N GLU A 122 -6.87 9.10 -6.16
CA GLU A 122 -7.58 8.84 -4.91
C GLU A 122 -7.52 7.36 -4.51
N TYR A 123 -7.61 6.43 -5.48
CA TYR A 123 -7.40 5.02 -5.18
C TYR A 123 -5.98 4.75 -4.64
N ILE A 124 -4.97 5.42 -5.21
CA ILE A 124 -3.58 5.26 -4.77
C ILE A 124 -3.37 5.82 -3.36
N ASP A 125 -3.97 6.96 -3.04
CA ASP A 125 -3.96 7.53 -1.68
C ASP A 125 -4.53 6.56 -0.63
N VAL A 126 -5.54 5.77 -0.99
CA VAL A 126 -6.11 4.77 -0.05
C VAL A 126 -5.30 3.47 0.00
N ILE A 127 -4.72 3.03 -1.11
CA ILE A 127 -4.07 1.71 -1.21
C ILE A 127 -2.57 1.73 -0.87
N TYR A 128 -1.90 2.89 -0.92
CA TYR A 128 -0.45 2.97 -0.66
C TYR A 128 -0.04 2.36 0.69
N PRO A 129 -0.78 2.52 1.82
CA PRO A 129 -0.35 1.96 3.09
C PRO A 129 -0.31 0.42 3.05
N VAL A 130 -1.20 -0.19 2.28
CA VAL A 130 -1.24 -1.66 2.11
C VAL A 130 -0.02 -2.12 1.30
N ILE A 131 0.31 -1.40 0.22
CA ILE A 131 1.47 -1.70 -0.62
C ILE A 131 2.76 -1.61 0.20
N PHE A 132 2.97 -0.48 0.89
CA PHE A 132 4.16 -0.28 1.73
C PHE A 132 4.23 -1.25 2.90
N PHE A 133 3.09 -1.67 3.46
CA PHE A 133 3.07 -2.69 4.49
C PHE A 133 3.57 -4.05 3.97
N VAL A 134 3.12 -4.47 2.79
CA VAL A 134 3.60 -5.72 2.15
C VAL A 134 5.08 -5.65 1.83
N ILE A 135 5.55 -4.53 1.27
CA ILE A 135 6.98 -4.31 1.00
C ILE A 135 7.79 -4.37 2.31
N SER A 136 7.29 -3.74 3.37
CA SER A 136 7.96 -3.75 4.68
C SER A 136 8.10 -5.16 5.23
N LEU A 137 7.08 -6.01 5.11
CA LEU A 137 7.17 -7.42 5.53
C LEU A 137 8.30 -8.17 4.83
N VAL A 138 8.53 -7.89 3.54
CA VAL A 138 9.64 -8.49 2.78
C VAL A 138 10.99 -7.93 3.21
N CYS A 139 11.08 -6.63 3.50
CA CYS A 139 12.34 -6.02 3.94
C CYS A 139 12.77 -6.44 5.36
N PHE A 140 11.82 -6.74 6.24
CA PHE A 140 12.08 -7.10 7.64
C PHE A 140 12.38 -8.59 7.86
N PHE A 141 12.04 -9.47 6.93
CA PHE A 141 12.13 -10.93 7.09
C PHE A 141 13.23 -11.54 6.22
#